data_AF-A0A7Y6UIT7-F1
#
_entry.id   AF-A0A7Y6UIT7-F1
#
_cell.length_a   1.000
_cell.length_b   1.000
_cell.length_c   1.000
_cell.angle_alpha   90.00
_cell.angle_beta   90.00
_cell.angle_gamma   90.00
#
_symmetry.space_group_name_H-M   'P 1'
#
loop_
_entity.id
_entity.type
_entity.pdbx_description
1 polymer ?
#
loop_
_entity_poly.entity_id
_entity_poly.type
_entity_poly.pdbx_seq_one_letter_code
_entity_poly.pdbx_strand_id
1 'polypeptide(L)'
;MRALALLVLLAACDIQPPPKKQPPPASPTAPESPKFVAPAPPPMLPEQPKTETTAECIDVGKHVAAVFVSSVTDPAQKSVFEQERTKIVKATAEACTTQAWSAEARACYMGAGAPADIKACEAKFPPPAPKNVPTTKSNIPPGTPADQL
;
A
#
# COMPACT_ATOMS: atom_id res chain seq x y z
N MET A 1 -44.09 23.62 -5.36
CA MET A 1 -43.80 24.41 -6.58
C MET A 1 -42.71 25.44 -6.29
N ARG A 2 -41.44 25.05 -6.41
CA ARG A 2 -40.28 25.93 -6.60
C ARG A 2 -39.49 25.32 -7.75
N ALA A 3 -40.15 25.30 -8.89
CA ALA A 3 -39.54 24.99 -10.16
C ALA A 3 -38.69 26.20 -10.58
N LEU A 4 -37.64 25.92 -11.34
CA LEU A 4 -36.99 26.83 -12.30
C LEU A 4 -36.07 27.91 -11.71
N ALA A 5 -34.83 27.54 -11.38
CA ALA A 5 -33.74 28.52 -11.32
C ALA A 5 -32.31 27.98 -11.54
N LEU A 6 -32.11 26.74 -12.03
CA LEU A 6 -30.75 26.23 -12.27
C LEU A 6 -30.63 25.56 -13.65
N LEU A 7 -31.16 26.25 -14.65
CA LEU A 7 -30.98 25.98 -16.08
C LEU A 7 -30.04 27.04 -16.65
N VAL A 8 -28.75 26.95 -16.28
CA VAL A 8 -27.62 27.62 -16.94
C VAL A 8 -26.52 26.56 -17.05
N LEU A 9 -26.60 25.68 -18.06
CA LEU A 9 -25.78 25.75 -19.28
C LEU A 9 -24.28 25.95 -18.97
N LEU A 10 -23.49 24.87 -19.01
CA LEU A 10 -22.73 24.44 -20.21
C LEU A 10 -21.74 25.51 -20.70
N ALA A 11 -20.57 25.61 -20.07
CA ALA A 11 -19.34 26.14 -20.68
C ALA A 11 -18.11 26.01 -19.75
N ALA A 12 -17.59 24.81 -19.53
CA ALA A 12 -16.18 24.61 -19.11
C ALA A 12 -15.74 23.14 -19.25
N CYS A 13 -16.14 22.45 -20.32
CA CYS A 13 -15.35 21.34 -20.83
C CYS A 13 -14.36 21.95 -21.81
N ASP A 14 -13.25 22.48 -21.29
CA ASP A 14 -12.12 22.88 -22.11
C ASP A 14 -11.53 21.61 -22.72
N ILE A 15 -11.87 21.42 -23.99
CA ILE A 15 -11.36 20.36 -24.86
C ILE A 15 -9.86 20.55 -24.95
N GLN A 16 -9.12 19.69 -24.25
CA GLN A 16 -7.68 19.59 -24.42
C GLN A 16 -7.43 19.07 -25.86
N PRO A 17 -6.76 19.84 -26.73
CA PRO A 17 -6.48 19.37 -28.08
C PRO A 17 -5.56 18.15 -28.03
N PRO A 18 -5.72 17.16 -28.93
CA PRO A 18 -4.79 16.06 -29.01
C PRO A 18 -3.38 16.61 -29.26
N PRO A 19 -2.35 16.10 -28.57
CA PRO A 19 -0.99 16.56 -28.78
C PRO A 19 -0.62 16.41 -30.26
N LYS A 20 -0.13 17.49 -30.87
CA LYS A 20 0.41 17.50 -32.22
C LYS A 20 1.48 16.41 -32.31
N LYS A 21 1.36 15.53 -33.30
CA LYS A 21 2.37 14.54 -33.67
C LYS A 21 3.72 15.25 -33.79
N GLN A 22 4.58 15.03 -32.81
CA GLN A 22 5.97 15.44 -32.88
C GLN A 22 6.64 14.62 -33.98
N PRO A 23 7.37 15.23 -34.93
CA PRO A 23 8.21 14.49 -35.85
C PRO A 23 9.20 13.62 -35.06
N PRO A 24 9.52 12.40 -35.52
CA PRO A 24 10.51 11.58 -34.85
C PRO A 24 11.83 12.35 -34.75
N PRO A 25 12.48 12.39 -33.57
CA PRO A 25 13.83 12.91 -33.46
C PRO A 25 14.74 12.16 -34.42
N ALA A 26 15.54 12.91 -35.18
CA ALA A 26 16.62 12.35 -35.97
C ALA A 26 17.50 11.46 -35.08
N SER A 27 17.81 10.26 -35.56
CA SER A 27 18.68 9.30 -34.89
C SER A 27 20.00 9.99 -34.46
N PRO A 28 20.32 10.04 -33.16
CA PRO A 28 21.68 10.36 -32.76
C PRO A 28 22.58 9.18 -33.15
N THR A 29 23.62 9.50 -33.92
CA THR A 29 24.79 8.64 -34.16
C THR A 29 25.25 8.01 -32.85
N ALA A 30 25.38 6.68 -32.87
CA ALA A 30 25.81 5.88 -31.73
C ALA A 30 27.16 6.36 -31.17
N PRO A 31 27.25 6.71 -29.87
CA PRO A 31 28.51 6.68 -29.16
C PRO A 31 28.90 5.22 -28.91
N GLU A 32 30.15 4.90 -29.20
CA GLU A 32 30.79 3.61 -28.93
C GLU A 32 30.57 3.23 -27.45
N SER A 33 30.03 2.03 -27.22
CA SER A 33 29.66 1.58 -25.87
C SER A 33 30.91 1.37 -25.01
N PRO A 34 31.03 2.02 -23.83
CA PRO A 34 32.02 1.60 -22.85
C PRO A 34 31.69 0.18 -22.39
N LYS A 35 32.71 -0.68 -22.41
CA LYS A 35 32.65 -2.08 -22.02
C LYS A 35 32.18 -2.17 -20.55
N PHE A 36 30.89 -2.47 -20.35
CA PHE A 36 30.32 -2.70 -19.03
C PHE A 36 30.87 -4.03 -18.50
N VAL A 37 31.79 -3.94 -17.55
CA VAL A 37 32.17 -5.09 -16.72
C VAL A 37 30.98 -5.36 -15.82
N ALA A 38 30.32 -6.50 -16.01
CA ALA A 38 29.21 -6.91 -15.17
C ALA A 38 29.66 -6.95 -13.69
N PRO A 39 28.96 -6.27 -12.77
CA PRO A 39 29.13 -6.50 -11.35
C PRO A 39 28.87 -7.98 -11.04
N ALA A 40 29.70 -8.57 -10.20
CA ALA A 40 29.46 -9.92 -9.68
C ALA A 40 28.03 -10.03 -9.12
N PRO A 41 27.34 -11.17 -9.33
CA PRO A 41 25.99 -11.35 -8.80
C PRO A 41 26.03 -11.13 -7.27
N PRO A 42 25.08 -10.37 -6.71
CA PRO A 42 25.00 -10.20 -5.27
C PRO A 42 24.88 -11.59 -4.61
N PRO A 43 25.48 -11.79 -3.43
CA PRO A 43 25.34 -13.04 -2.70
C PRO A 43 23.84 -13.33 -2.53
N MET A 44 23.41 -14.51 -2.99
CA MET A 44 22.06 -15.01 -2.76
C MET A 44 21.80 -15.02 -1.25
N LEU A 45 21.04 -14.04 -0.77
CA LEU A 45 20.49 -14.09 0.57
C LEU A 45 19.59 -15.33 0.64
N PRO A 46 19.57 -16.06 1.78
CA PRO A 46 18.64 -17.16 1.97
C PRO A 46 17.23 -16.69 1.63
N GLU A 47 16.60 -17.39 0.68
CA GLU A 47 15.22 -17.15 0.30
C GLU A 47 14.38 -17.26 1.57
N GLN A 48 13.86 -16.13 2.08
CA GLN A 48 13.03 -16.17 3.28
C GLN A 48 11.87 -17.14 2.99
N PRO A 49 11.53 -18.04 3.93
CA PRO A 49 10.42 -18.96 3.74
C PRO A 49 9.20 -18.12 3.38
N LYS A 50 8.69 -18.28 2.15
CA LYS A 50 7.40 -17.71 1.76
C LYS A 50 6.40 -18.31 2.73
N THR A 51 6.00 -17.53 3.72
CA THR A 51 5.00 -17.94 4.69
C THR A 51 3.71 -18.04 3.89
N GLU A 52 3.37 -19.26 3.51
CA GLU A 52 2.19 -19.54 2.69
C GLU A 52 0.96 -19.05 3.46
N THR A 53 0.17 -18.19 2.82
CA THR A 53 -1.06 -17.68 3.42
C THR A 53 -2.03 -18.83 3.64
N THR A 54 -2.45 -19.05 4.89
CA THR A 54 -3.38 -20.13 5.21
C THR A 54 -4.80 -19.82 4.74
N ALA A 55 -5.59 -20.86 4.46
CA ALA A 55 -6.99 -20.72 4.05
C ALA A 55 -7.82 -19.90 5.05
N GLU A 56 -7.60 -20.12 6.36
CA GLU A 56 -8.28 -19.37 7.42
C GLU A 56 -8.00 -17.87 7.33
N CYS A 57 -6.75 -17.48 7.09
CA CYS A 57 -6.38 -16.07 6.93
C CYS A 57 -6.94 -15.46 5.64
N ILE A 58 -7.04 -16.26 4.56
CA ILE A 58 -7.70 -15.85 3.32
C ILE A 58 -9.18 -15.55 3.56
N ASP A 59 -9.88 -16.40 4.32
CA ASP A 59 -11.30 -16.21 4.60
C ASP A 59 -11.57 -14.97 5.48
N VAL A 60 -10.69 -14.70 6.46
CA VAL A 60 -10.71 -13.44 7.21
C VAL A 60 -10.56 -12.24 6.27
N GLY A 61 -9.61 -12.29 5.33
CA GLY A 61 -9.43 -11.25 4.33
C GLY A 61 -10.67 -11.03 3.44
N LYS A 62 -11.31 -12.12 2.98
CA LYS A 62 -12.56 -12.06 2.20
C LYS A 62 -13.68 -11.39 2.99
N HIS A 63 -13.86 -11.75 4.25
CA HIS A 63 -14.87 -11.17 5.13
C HIS A 63 -14.65 -9.67 5.32
N VAL A 64 -13.42 -9.26 5.66
CA VAL A 64 -13.05 -7.84 5.82
C VAL A 64 -13.37 -7.05 4.56
N ALA A 65 -12.95 -7.54 3.39
CA ALA A 65 -13.23 -6.86 2.13
C ALA A 65 -14.73 -6.75 1.85
N ALA A 66 -15.52 -7.79 2.18
CA ALA A 66 -16.97 -7.76 2.03
C ALA A 66 -17.65 -6.75 2.97
N VAL A 67 -17.18 -6.62 4.22
CA VAL A 67 -17.67 -5.58 5.15
C VAL A 67 -17.41 -4.18 4.60
N PHE A 68 -16.21 -3.90 4.09
CA PHE A 68 -15.92 -2.61 3.47
C PHE A 68 -16.82 -2.32 2.27
N VAL A 69 -16.92 -3.25 1.33
CA VAL A 69 -17.77 -3.09 0.12
C VAL A 69 -19.25 -2.90 0.48
N SER A 70 -19.76 -3.65 1.46
CA SER A 70 -21.16 -3.58 1.88
C SER A 70 -21.50 -2.34 2.71
N SER A 71 -20.52 -1.78 3.42
CA SER A 71 -20.68 -0.55 4.21
C SER A 71 -20.77 0.73 3.37
N VAL A 72 -20.38 0.67 2.10
CA VAL A 72 -20.38 1.83 1.19
C VAL A 72 -21.74 1.96 0.51
N THR A 73 -22.39 3.11 0.71
CA THR A 73 -23.69 3.41 0.13
C THR A 73 -23.60 4.08 -1.25
N ASP A 74 -22.52 4.82 -1.51
CA ASP A 74 -22.28 5.48 -2.79
C ASP A 74 -21.84 4.48 -3.88
N PRO A 75 -22.56 4.38 -5.02
CA PRO A 75 -22.24 3.41 -6.06
C PRO A 75 -20.86 3.60 -6.71
N ALA A 76 -20.38 4.84 -6.84
CA ALA A 76 -19.08 5.11 -7.44
C ALA A 76 -17.95 4.64 -6.52
N GLN A 77 -18.06 4.90 -5.22
CA GLN A 77 -17.12 4.38 -4.22
C GLN A 77 -17.19 2.87 -4.11
N LYS A 78 -18.37 2.27 -4.18
CA LYS A 78 -18.52 0.81 -4.14
C LYS A 78 -17.74 0.14 -5.27
N SER A 79 -17.77 0.70 -6.48
CA SER A 79 -16.98 0.22 -7.62
C SER A 79 -15.47 0.26 -7.35
N VAL A 80 -14.97 1.31 -6.69
CA VAL A 80 -13.56 1.40 -6.29
C VAL A 80 -13.19 0.32 -5.28
N PHE A 81 -14.03 0.11 -4.25
CA PHE A 81 -13.77 -0.93 -3.25
C PHE A 81 -13.86 -2.36 -3.82
N GLU A 82 -14.73 -2.61 -4.79
CA GLU A 82 -14.78 -3.89 -5.50
C GLU A 82 -13.52 -4.12 -6.35
N GLN A 83 -12.95 -3.08 -6.97
CA GLN A 83 -11.67 -3.18 -7.67
C GLN A 83 -10.50 -3.45 -6.71
N GLU A 84 -10.50 -2.80 -5.55
CA GLU A 84 -9.47 -3.01 -4.51
C GLU A 84 -9.69 -4.27 -3.68
N ARG A 85 -10.81 -4.98 -3.87
CA ARG A 85 -11.21 -6.13 -3.03
C ARG A 85 -10.10 -7.17 -2.91
N THR A 86 -9.52 -7.61 -4.03
CA THR A 86 -8.46 -8.62 -4.04
C THR A 86 -7.23 -8.17 -3.26
N LYS A 87 -6.89 -6.88 -3.33
CA LYS A 87 -5.75 -6.30 -2.60
C LYS A 87 -6.03 -6.26 -1.10
N ILE A 88 -7.26 -5.91 -0.69
CA ILE A 88 -7.68 -5.96 0.72
C ILE A 88 -7.59 -7.39 1.24
N VAL A 89 -8.15 -8.37 0.52
CA VAL A 89 -8.08 -9.79 0.90
C VAL A 89 -6.63 -10.23 1.09
N LYS A 90 -5.77 -9.94 0.11
CA LYS A 90 -4.35 -10.33 0.17
C LYS A 90 -3.64 -9.68 1.35
N ALA A 91 -3.78 -8.36 1.53
CA ALA A 91 -3.10 -7.63 2.60
C ALA A 91 -3.54 -8.11 3.99
N THR A 92 -4.84 -8.34 4.19
CA THR A 92 -5.36 -8.87 5.45
C THR A 92 -4.89 -10.30 5.70
N ALA A 93 -4.92 -11.16 4.69
CA ALA A 93 -4.51 -12.56 4.85
C ALA A 93 -3.00 -12.68 5.12
N GLU A 94 -2.18 -11.85 4.47
CA GLU A 94 -0.75 -11.71 4.73
C GLU A 94 -0.49 -11.20 6.15
N ALA A 95 -1.20 -10.15 6.59
CA ALA A 95 -1.09 -9.65 7.96
C ALA A 95 -1.47 -10.72 9.00
N CYS A 96 -2.56 -11.44 8.75
CA CYS A 96 -3.03 -12.54 9.61
C CYS A 96 -1.98 -13.65 9.76
N THR A 97 -1.29 -13.99 8.67
CA THR A 97 -0.25 -15.02 8.67
C THR A 97 1.03 -14.53 9.32
N THR A 98 1.54 -13.37 8.89
CA THR A 98 2.84 -12.82 9.31
C THR A 98 2.85 -12.35 10.77
N GLN A 99 1.72 -11.85 11.26
CA GLN A 99 1.57 -11.42 12.65
C GLN A 99 1.06 -12.56 13.56
N ALA A 100 0.90 -13.77 13.02
CA ALA A 100 0.43 -14.95 13.74
C ALA A 100 -0.83 -14.65 14.58
N TRP A 101 -1.88 -14.12 13.94
CA TRP A 101 -3.11 -13.74 14.64
C TRP A 101 -3.67 -14.90 15.46
N SER A 102 -4.02 -14.61 16.72
CA SER A 102 -4.67 -15.59 17.59
C SER A 102 -6.03 -16.01 17.03
N ALA A 103 -6.54 -17.16 17.48
CA ALA A 103 -7.89 -17.60 17.12
C ALA A 103 -8.95 -16.56 17.54
N GLU A 104 -8.76 -15.91 18.69
CA GLU A 104 -9.65 -14.86 19.20
C GLU A 104 -9.63 -13.61 18.31
N ALA A 105 -8.46 -13.20 17.84
CA ALA A 105 -8.34 -12.06 16.92
C ALA A 105 -9.04 -12.38 15.58
N ARG A 106 -8.79 -13.57 15.01
CA ARG A 106 -9.47 -14.01 13.78
C ARG A 106 -10.98 -14.08 13.96
N ALA A 107 -11.46 -14.62 15.08
CA ALA A 107 -12.88 -14.67 15.40
C ALA A 107 -13.50 -13.27 15.55
N CYS A 108 -12.78 -12.31 16.15
CA CYS A 108 -13.22 -10.92 16.23
C CYS A 108 -13.45 -10.33 14.83
N TYR A 109 -12.48 -10.49 13.93
CA TYR A 109 -12.60 -10.00 12.56
C TYR A 109 -13.76 -10.65 11.80
N MET A 110 -13.98 -11.96 11.98
CA MET A 110 -15.11 -12.68 11.36
C MET A 110 -16.47 -12.27 11.94
N GLY A 111 -16.52 -11.80 13.19
CA GLY A 111 -17.73 -11.28 13.82
C GLY A 111 -18.04 -9.82 13.51
N ALA A 112 -17.10 -9.09 12.90
CA ALA A 112 -17.25 -7.68 12.60
C ALA A 112 -18.28 -7.44 11.49
N GLY A 113 -19.26 -6.55 11.74
CA GLY A 113 -20.29 -6.18 10.77
C GLY A 113 -20.06 -4.83 10.10
N ALA A 114 -19.22 -3.98 10.71
CA ALA A 114 -18.88 -2.67 10.19
C ALA A 114 -17.36 -2.41 10.22
N PRO A 115 -16.85 -1.47 9.40
CA PRO A 115 -15.43 -1.09 9.42
C PRO A 115 -14.92 -0.63 10.79
N ALA A 116 -15.78 -0.03 11.62
CA ALA A 116 -15.43 0.40 12.97
C ALA A 116 -15.13 -0.81 13.89
N ASP A 117 -15.88 -1.91 13.75
CA ASP A 117 -15.69 -3.13 14.54
C ASP A 117 -14.38 -3.83 14.15
N ILE A 118 -14.05 -3.84 12.86
CA ILE A 118 -12.77 -4.34 12.34
C ILE A 118 -11.60 -3.62 13.01
N LYS A 119 -11.69 -2.29 13.14
CA LYS A 119 -10.66 -1.49 13.83
C LYS A 119 -10.62 -1.78 15.33
N ALA A 120 -11.77 -2.00 15.97
CA ALA A 120 -11.82 -2.37 17.39
C ALA A 120 -11.15 -3.73 17.66
N CYS A 121 -11.16 -4.65 16.68
CA CYS A 121 -10.48 -5.93 16.79
C CYS A 121 -8.95 -5.83 16.84
N GLU A 122 -8.36 -4.72 16.40
CA GLU A 122 -6.90 -4.49 16.51
C GLU A 122 -6.42 -4.52 17.96
N ALA A 123 -7.29 -4.19 18.93
CA ALA A 123 -6.99 -4.28 20.36
C ALA A 123 -6.78 -5.73 20.85
N LYS A 124 -7.13 -6.73 20.04
CA LYS A 124 -6.91 -8.16 20.32
C LYS A 124 -5.59 -8.68 19.78
N PHE A 125 -4.83 -7.85 19.06
CA PHE A 125 -3.51 -8.24 18.61
C PHE A 125 -2.50 -8.18 19.75
N PRO A 126 -1.53 -9.11 19.78
CA PRO A 126 -0.39 -8.96 20.67
C PRO A 126 0.31 -7.63 20.36
N PRO A 127 0.89 -6.95 21.36
CA PRO A 127 1.66 -5.73 21.10
C PRO A 127 2.74 -6.05 20.05
N PRO A 128 2.96 -5.16 19.07
CA PRO A 128 3.98 -5.38 18.06
C PRO A 128 5.29 -5.65 18.78
N ALA A 129 5.96 -6.75 18.41
CA ALA A 129 7.26 -7.09 18.98
C ALA A 129 8.15 -5.84 18.91
N PRO A 130 8.88 -5.51 19.99
CA PRO A 130 9.77 -4.37 19.98
C PRO A 130 10.69 -4.54 18.78
N LYS A 131 10.64 -3.58 17.85
CA LYS A 131 11.60 -3.52 16.76
C LYS A 131 12.96 -3.45 17.44
N ASN A 132 13.75 -4.53 17.37
CA ASN A 132 15.17 -4.49 17.68
C ASN A 132 15.80 -3.54 16.65
N VAL A 133 15.65 -2.24 16.89
CA VAL A 133 16.48 -1.23 16.26
C VAL A 133 17.90 -1.56 16.70
N PRO A 134 18.83 -1.85 15.78
CA PRO A 134 20.23 -1.92 16.15
C PRO A 134 20.57 -0.58 16.81
N THR A 135 20.89 -0.61 18.09
CA THR A 135 21.48 0.52 18.78
C THR A 135 22.82 0.78 18.10
N THR A 136 22.81 1.61 17.07
CA THR A 136 24.02 2.24 16.56
C THR A 136 24.51 3.13 17.70
N LYS A 137 25.38 2.58 18.55
CA LYS A 137 26.26 3.37 19.39
C LYS A 137 27.07 4.24 18.43
N SER A 138 26.56 5.43 18.16
CA SER A 138 27.28 6.46 17.46
C SER A 138 28.40 6.90 18.39
N ASN A 139 29.57 6.28 18.24
CA ASN A 139 30.83 6.76 18.79
C ASN A 139 31.13 8.08 18.07
N ILE A 140 30.53 9.18 18.56
CA ILE A 140 30.96 10.52 18.20
C ILE A 140 32.20 10.79 19.07
N PRO A 141 33.40 10.92 18.50
CA PRO A 141 34.56 11.38 19.26
C PRO A 141 34.29 12.83 19.73
N PRO A 142 34.65 13.19 20.98
CA PRO A 142 34.49 14.54 21.47
C PRO A 142 35.36 15.50 20.65
N GLY A 143 34.69 16.39 19.92
CA GLY A 143 35.34 17.50 19.22
C GLY A 143 35.90 18.50 20.22
N THR A 144 37.19 18.77 20.09
CA THR A 144 37.95 19.82 20.79
C THR A 144 37.30 21.20 20.58
N PRO A 145 37.08 22.02 21.63
CA PRO A 145 36.67 23.40 21.45
C PRO A 145 37.82 24.21 20.83
N ALA A 146 37.55 24.83 19.67
CA ALA A 146 38.40 25.86 19.10
C ALA A 146 38.15 27.17 19.86
N ASP A 147 39.05 27.46 20.79
CA ASP A 147 39.33 28.79 21.32
C ASP A 147 40.01 29.59 20.20
N GLN A 148 39.37 30.67 19.72
CA GLN A 148 40.00 31.83 19.05
C GLN A 148 38.93 32.91 18.80
N LEU A 149 38.81 33.85 19.74
CA LEU A 149 38.75 35.31 19.50
C LEU A 149 38.72 36.08 20.82
#